data_AF-A0AA46P8B6-F1
#
_entry.id   AF-A0AA46P8B6-F1
#
_cell.length_a   1.000
_cell.length_b   1.000
_cell.length_c   1.000
_cell.angle_alpha   90.00
_cell.angle_beta   90.00
_cell.angle_gamma   90.00
#
_symmetry.space_group_name_H-M   'P 1'
#
loop_
_entity.id
_entity.type
_entity.pdbx_description
1 polymer ?
#
loop_
_entity_poly.entity_id
_entity_poly.type
_entity_poly.pdbx_seq_one_letter_code
_entity_poly.pdbx_strand_id
1 'polypeptide(L)'
;MVSVLAVIALVAAAWFGFGWGRALLADRPTADARDAALSGAMQAAINLNSVDAADVDRSIENMRSSITGEALNSDLAATEQQIRQQVAQTGTGMSANVLFGSLTALDTDANTANALIVLAVKTTWPDNFVENKVTVNVAMRKDGDIWKAETIQPLDSVQLGGGPVEGAQQPAPPADPAPVPGDPAPAPADPGSAGGE
;
A
#
# COMPACT_ATOMS: atom_id res chain seq x y z
N MET A 1 54.86 34.95 6.71
CA MET A 1 53.94 34.11 5.90
C MET A 1 53.28 33.02 6.75
N VAL A 2 54.03 32.26 7.55
CA VAL A 2 53.49 31.21 8.46
C VAL A 2 52.45 31.75 9.46
N SER A 3 52.68 32.90 10.10
CA SER A 3 51.76 33.45 11.10
C SER A 3 50.40 33.85 10.53
N VAL A 4 50.34 34.31 9.28
CA VAL A 4 49.08 34.67 8.61
C VAL A 4 48.27 33.41 8.29
N LEU A 5 48.93 32.36 7.80
CA LEU A 5 48.30 31.06 7.55
C LEU A 5 47.77 30.42 8.83
N ALA A 6 48.50 30.54 9.93
CA ALA A 6 48.07 30.02 11.24
C ALA A 6 46.80 30.72 11.74
N VAL A 7 46.70 32.05 11.57
CA VAL A 7 45.50 32.82 11.94
C VAL A 7 44.30 32.44 11.08
N ILE A 8 44.50 32.31 9.75
CA ILE A 8 43.44 31.88 8.84
C ILE A 8 42.94 30.47 9.19
N ALA A 9 43.86 29.54 9.48
CA ALA A 9 43.52 28.17 9.86
C ALA A 9 42.71 28.13 11.18
N LEU A 10 43.06 28.95 12.17
CA LEU A 10 42.32 29.06 13.42
C LEU A 10 40.90 29.61 13.23
N VAL A 11 40.74 30.64 12.40
CA VAL A 11 39.42 31.21 12.07
C VAL A 11 38.56 30.17 11.34
N ALA A 12 39.13 29.45 10.38
CA ALA A 12 38.43 28.36 9.69
C ALA A 12 38.02 27.24 10.66
N ALA A 13 38.93 26.79 11.53
CA ALA A 13 38.64 25.75 12.51
C ALA A 13 37.54 26.16 13.49
N ALA A 14 37.51 27.42 13.93
CA ALA A 14 36.44 27.95 14.78
C ALA A 14 35.10 28.02 14.04
N TRP A 15 35.09 28.46 12.78
CA TRP A 15 33.88 28.52 11.95
C TRP A 15 33.29 27.13 11.70
N PHE A 16 34.12 26.18 11.26
CA PHE A 16 33.69 24.81 11.02
C PHE A 16 33.34 24.07 12.32
N GLY A 17 34.07 24.30 13.40
CA GLY A 17 33.78 23.72 14.72
C GLY A 17 32.46 24.23 15.30
N PHE A 18 32.17 25.52 15.15
CA PHE A 18 30.88 26.10 15.55
C PHE A 18 29.73 25.56 14.69
N GLY A 19 29.92 25.49 13.37
CA GLY A 19 28.93 24.91 12.45
C GLY A 19 28.62 23.44 12.77
N TRP A 20 29.66 22.65 13.04
CA TRP A 20 29.52 21.24 13.41
C TRP A 20 28.85 21.07 14.78
N GLY A 21 29.24 21.87 15.79
CA GLY A 21 28.61 21.84 17.12
C GLY A 21 27.13 22.21 17.07
N ARG A 22 26.77 23.29 16.35
CA ARG A 22 25.37 23.70 16.17
C ARG A 22 24.55 22.61 15.47
N ALA A 23 25.08 21.98 14.42
CA ALA A 23 24.41 20.89 13.73
C ALA A 23 24.15 19.68 14.65
N LEU A 24 25.09 19.35 15.54
CA LEU A 24 24.94 18.23 16.47
C LEU A 24 23.96 18.48 17.62
N LEU A 25 23.92 19.71 18.12
CA LEU A 25 23.17 20.06 19.33
C LEU A 25 21.78 20.61 19.03
N ALA A 26 21.59 21.33 17.93
CA ALA A 26 20.34 21.99 17.58
C ALA A 26 19.56 21.28 16.46
N ASP A 27 20.26 20.75 15.44
CA ASP A 27 19.59 20.23 14.24
C ASP A 27 19.27 18.72 14.32
N ARG A 28 20.06 17.94 15.07
CA ARG A 28 19.82 16.50 15.27
C ARG A 28 18.44 16.16 15.84
N PRO A 29 17.97 16.76 16.95
CA PRO A 29 16.66 16.43 17.51
C PRO A 29 15.51 16.67 16.53
N THR A 30 15.63 17.70 15.68
CA THR A 30 14.64 18.02 14.65
C THR A 30 14.68 17.03 13.49
N ALA A 31 15.88 16.60 13.06
CA ALA A 31 16.03 15.56 12.05
C ALA A 31 15.46 14.22 12.53
N ASP A 32 15.77 13.83 13.77
CA ASP A 32 15.24 12.61 14.39
C ASP A 32 13.71 12.67 14.52
N ALA A 33 13.15 13.81 14.93
CA ALA A 33 11.71 14.02 15.00
C ALA A 33 11.04 13.92 13.63
N ARG A 34 11.67 14.48 12.58
CA ARG A 34 11.21 14.38 11.19
C ARG A 34 11.18 12.94 10.71
N ASP A 35 12.27 12.20 10.91
CA ASP A 35 12.39 10.83 10.46
C ASP A 35 11.41 9.91 11.20
N ALA A 36 11.26 10.11 12.52
CA ALA A 36 10.28 9.41 13.33
C ALA A 36 8.84 9.71 12.91
N ALA A 37 8.50 10.98 12.64
CA ALA A 37 7.18 11.38 12.17
C ALA A 37 6.87 10.77 10.80
N LEU A 38 7.83 10.80 9.87
CA LEU A 38 7.67 10.23 8.54
C LEU A 38 7.51 8.70 8.59
N SER A 39 8.34 8.02 9.38
CA SER A 39 8.22 6.58 9.61
C SER A 39 6.87 6.21 10.23
N GLY A 40 6.42 6.99 11.22
CA GLY A 40 5.11 6.79 11.85
C GLY A 40 3.96 7.00 10.87
N ALA A 41 4.03 8.01 10.00
CA ALA A 41 3.02 8.27 8.97
C ALA A 41 2.96 7.13 7.95
N MET A 42 4.11 6.64 7.49
CA MET A 42 4.19 5.48 6.61
C MET A 42 3.57 4.23 7.25
N GLN A 43 3.89 3.95 8.52
CA GLN A 43 3.35 2.80 9.23
C GLN A 43 1.84 2.91 9.47
N ALA A 44 1.36 4.09 9.87
CA ALA A 44 -0.07 4.33 10.06
C ALA A 44 -0.83 4.18 8.72
N ALA A 45 -0.28 4.71 7.63
CA ALA A 45 -0.87 4.56 6.31
C ALA A 45 -0.94 3.08 5.86
N ILE A 46 0.10 2.29 6.12
CA ILE A 46 0.10 0.84 5.86
C ILE A 46 -1.00 0.15 6.69
N ASN A 47 -1.01 0.38 8.00
CA ASN A 47 -1.94 -0.28 8.92
C ASN A 47 -3.40 0.06 8.62
N LEU A 48 -3.69 1.33 8.28
CA LEU A 48 -5.02 1.81 7.93
C LEU A 48 -5.51 1.38 6.53
N ASN A 49 -4.61 0.87 5.68
CA ASN A 49 -4.95 0.39 4.34
C ASN A 49 -4.67 -1.11 4.14
N SER A 50 -4.51 -1.86 5.23
CA SER A 50 -4.27 -3.30 5.20
C SER A 50 -5.27 -4.05 6.08
N VAL A 51 -5.74 -5.20 5.59
CA VAL A 51 -6.58 -6.15 6.30
C VAL A 51 -6.13 -7.55 5.93
N ASP A 52 -5.61 -8.29 6.89
CA ASP A 52 -5.33 -9.72 6.72
C ASP A 52 -6.64 -10.51 6.84
N ALA A 53 -6.99 -11.24 5.79
CA ALA A 53 -8.20 -12.04 5.78
C ALA A 53 -8.14 -13.24 6.76
N ALA A 54 -6.93 -13.69 7.11
CA ALA A 54 -6.71 -14.78 8.06
C ALA A 54 -6.73 -14.31 9.52
N ASP A 55 -6.45 -13.02 9.78
CA ASP A 55 -6.41 -12.43 11.12
C ASP A 55 -6.90 -10.96 11.11
N VAL A 56 -8.22 -10.82 10.96
CA VAL A 56 -8.88 -9.52 10.90
C VAL A 56 -8.81 -8.79 12.24
N ASP A 57 -8.86 -9.54 13.35
CA ASP A 57 -8.73 -9.01 14.69
C ASP A 57 -7.42 -8.25 14.87
N ARG A 58 -6.31 -8.88 14.50
CA ARG A 58 -4.99 -8.25 14.56
C ARG A 58 -4.88 -7.06 13.62
N SER A 59 -5.53 -7.11 12.46
CA SER A 59 -5.56 -5.98 11.52
C SER A 59 -6.26 -4.76 12.14
N ILE A 60 -7.41 -4.95 12.77
CA ILE A 60 -8.15 -3.88 13.47
C ILE A 60 -7.35 -3.34 14.66
N GLU A 61 -6.66 -4.20 15.41
CA GLU A 61 -5.79 -3.75 16.49
C GLU A 61 -4.61 -2.91 15.97
N ASN A 62 -3.99 -3.31 14.86
CA ASN A 62 -2.94 -2.52 14.22
C ASN A 62 -3.45 -1.15 13.75
N MET A 63 -4.67 -1.07 13.23
CA MET A 63 -5.31 0.22 12.91
C MET A 63 -5.47 1.07 14.17
N ARG A 64 -6.05 0.50 15.23
CA ARG A 64 -6.30 1.17 16.51
C ARG A 64 -5.02 1.67 17.17
N SER A 65 -3.94 0.89 17.14
CA SER A 65 -2.65 1.30 17.71
C SER A 65 -1.98 2.44 16.92
N SER A 66 -2.39 2.64 15.66
CA SER A 66 -1.80 3.62 14.75
C SER A 66 -2.54 4.96 14.73
N ILE A 67 -3.68 5.07 15.40
CA ILE A 67 -4.54 6.25 15.38
C ILE A 67 -4.62 6.94 16.74
N THR A 68 -4.88 8.23 16.72
CA THR A 68 -5.15 9.07 17.88
C THR A 68 -6.25 10.07 17.53
N GLY A 69 -6.68 10.86 18.51
CA GLY A 69 -7.78 11.81 18.34
C GLY A 69 -9.14 11.12 18.22
N GLU A 70 -10.21 11.91 18.41
CA GLU A 70 -11.57 11.37 18.50
C GLU A 70 -12.12 10.89 17.14
N ALA A 71 -11.78 11.60 16.06
CA ALA A 71 -12.33 11.34 14.72
C ALA A 71 -12.01 9.91 14.24
N LEU A 72 -10.73 9.56 14.05
CA LEU A 72 -10.36 8.23 13.55
C LEU A 72 -10.72 7.10 14.53
N ASN A 73 -10.65 7.35 15.85
CA ASN A 73 -11.05 6.35 16.84
C ASN A 73 -12.54 6.02 16.72
N SER A 74 -13.39 7.04 16.51
CA SER A 74 -14.82 6.87 16.32
C SER A 74 -15.14 6.20 14.98
N ASP A 75 -14.47 6.62 13.90
CA ASP A 75 -14.65 6.03 12.56
C ASP A 75 -14.28 4.54 12.56
N LEU A 76 -13.17 4.16 13.19
CA LEU A 76 -12.77 2.76 13.31
C LEU A 76 -13.79 1.97 14.16
N ALA A 77 -14.21 2.51 15.31
CA ALA A 77 -15.20 1.85 16.16
C ALA A 77 -16.55 1.66 15.44
N ALA A 78 -16.94 2.59 14.58
CA ALA A 78 -18.16 2.48 13.77
C ALA A 78 -18.05 1.44 12.65
N THR A 79 -16.83 1.18 12.15
CA THR A 79 -16.63 0.39 10.92
C THR A 79 -16.05 -1.01 11.18
N GLU A 80 -15.42 -1.26 12.34
CA GLU A 80 -14.72 -2.52 12.62
C GLU A 80 -15.59 -3.78 12.43
N GLN A 81 -16.86 -3.70 12.81
CA GLN A 81 -17.79 -4.82 12.68
C GLN A 81 -18.17 -5.09 11.20
N GLN A 82 -18.24 -4.04 10.38
CA GLN A 82 -18.44 -4.15 8.95
C GLN A 82 -17.21 -4.78 8.27
N ILE A 83 -15.99 -4.39 8.69
CA ILE A 83 -14.74 -5.00 8.18
C ILE A 83 -14.75 -6.51 8.43
N ARG A 84 -15.05 -6.94 9.66
CA ARG A 84 -15.14 -8.37 10.02
C ARG A 84 -16.13 -9.13 9.16
N GLN A 85 -17.34 -8.58 9.00
CA GLN A 85 -18.38 -9.21 8.21
C GLN A 85 -17.99 -9.30 6.74
N GLN A 86 -17.42 -8.23 6.18
CA GLN A 86 -16.96 -8.20 4.80
C GLN A 86 -15.93 -9.30 4.56
N VAL A 87 -14.89 -9.40 5.39
CA VAL A 87 -13.88 -10.44 5.27
C VAL A 87 -14.48 -11.84 5.43
N ALA A 88 -15.33 -12.06 6.43
CA ALA A 88 -15.95 -13.37 6.66
C ALA A 88 -16.84 -13.83 5.49
N GLN A 89 -17.48 -12.89 4.81
CA GLN A 89 -18.36 -13.18 3.67
C GLN A 89 -17.60 -13.41 2.37
N THR A 90 -16.53 -12.65 2.11
CA THR A 90 -15.86 -12.65 0.80
C THR A 90 -14.45 -13.23 0.80
N GLY A 91 -13.86 -13.50 1.97
CA GLY A 91 -12.46 -13.88 2.09
C GLY A 91 -11.50 -12.80 1.59
N THR A 92 -11.95 -11.54 1.50
CA THR A 92 -11.15 -10.46 0.91
C THR A 92 -10.10 -9.96 1.88
N GLY A 93 -8.84 -9.87 1.43
CA GLY A 93 -7.75 -9.22 2.13
C GLY A 93 -7.26 -7.96 1.41
N MET A 94 -6.57 -7.09 2.13
CA MET A 94 -5.90 -5.91 1.61
C MET A 94 -4.47 -5.83 2.15
N SER A 95 -3.51 -5.54 1.28
CA SER A 95 -2.12 -5.29 1.69
C SER A 95 -1.63 -3.98 1.08
N ALA A 96 -1.14 -3.08 1.91
CA ALA A 96 -0.54 -1.82 1.48
C ALA A 96 0.98 -1.85 1.58
N ASN A 97 1.67 -1.37 0.54
CA ASN A 97 3.11 -1.15 0.52
C ASN A 97 3.40 0.32 0.20
N VAL A 98 4.35 0.94 0.88
CA VAL A 98 4.74 2.33 0.59
C VAL A 98 5.56 2.38 -0.69
N LEU A 99 5.09 3.18 -1.65
CA LEU A 99 5.85 3.55 -2.86
C LEU A 99 6.66 4.82 -2.62
N PHE A 100 6.06 5.78 -1.92
CA PHE A 100 6.68 7.07 -1.62
C PHE A 100 6.07 7.68 -0.37
N GLY A 101 6.86 8.47 0.37
CA GLY A 101 6.38 9.24 1.50
C GLY A 101 7.22 10.49 1.72
N SER A 102 6.57 11.60 2.08
CA SER A 102 7.25 12.82 2.52
C SER A 102 6.41 13.55 3.55
N LEU A 103 7.08 14.23 4.50
CA LEU A 103 6.41 15.26 5.27
C LEU A 103 6.16 16.49 4.41
N THR A 104 5.02 17.11 4.61
CA THR A 104 4.63 18.42 4.05
C THR A 104 4.69 19.51 5.12
N ALA A 105 4.61 19.15 6.39
CA ALA A 105 4.83 20.02 7.54
C ALA A 105 5.32 19.23 8.76
N LEU A 106 6.07 19.88 9.64
CA LEU A 106 6.48 19.37 10.95
C LEU A 106 6.51 20.55 11.93
N ASP A 107 5.84 20.40 13.06
CA ASP A 107 5.90 21.31 14.20
C ASP A 107 6.34 20.50 15.43
N THR A 108 7.60 20.70 15.84
CA THR A 108 8.19 19.99 16.96
C THR A 108 7.70 20.48 18.31
N ASP A 109 7.21 21.73 18.39
CA ASP A 109 6.72 22.32 19.64
C ASP A 109 5.29 21.82 19.91
N ALA A 110 4.46 21.81 18.87
CA ALA A 110 3.10 21.29 18.94
C ALA A 110 3.01 19.75 18.86
N ASN A 111 4.13 19.08 18.55
CA ASN A 111 4.19 17.64 18.29
C ASN A 111 3.18 17.18 17.21
N THR A 112 3.13 17.92 16.10
CA THR A 112 2.28 17.62 14.95
C THR A 112 3.08 17.54 13.66
N ALA A 113 2.58 16.79 12.69
CA ALA A 113 3.16 16.73 11.36
C ALA A 113 2.07 16.48 10.32
N ASN A 114 2.32 16.85 9.06
CA ASN A 114 1.51 16.42 7.93
C ASN A 114 2.39 15.65 6.96
N ALA A 115 1.86 14.57 6.41
CA ALA A 115 2.56 13.71 5.47
C ALA A 115 1.72 13.44 4.22
N LEU A 116 2.39 13.32 3.08
CA LEU A 116 1.83 12.78 1.86
C LEU A 116 2.45 11.40 1.64
N ILE A 117 1.63 10.36 1.63
CA ILE A 117 2.05 8.97 1.44
C ILE A 117 1.39 8.41 0.19
N VAL A 118 2.16 7.73 -0.64
CA VAL A 118 1.70 7.01 -1.82
C VAL A 118 1.90 5.52 -1.55
N LEU A 119 0.81 4.77 -1.65
CA LEU A 119 0.73 3.33 -1.39
C LEU A 119 0.45 2.58 -2.68
N ALA A 120 0.99 1.37 -2.81
CA ALA A 120 0.43 0.32 -3.64
C ALA A 120 -0.45 -0.55 -2.73
N VAL A 121 -1.77 -0.51 -2.96
CA VAL A 121 -2.76 -1.27 -2.19
C VAL A 121 -3.27 -2.39 -3.08
N LYS A 122 -2.97 -3.63 -2.68
CA LYS A 122 -3.46 -4.83 -3.34
C LYS A 122 -4.65 -5.39 -2.57
N THR A 123 -5.82 -5.38 -3.20
CA THR A 123 -7.01 -6.07 -2.72
C THR A 123 -7.06 -7.46 -3.35
N THR A 124 -7.16 -8.48 -2.52
CA THR A 124 -7.13 -9.89 -2.94
C THR A 124 -8.44 -10.56 -2.52
N TRP A 125 -9.10 -11.16 -3.49
CA TRP A 125 -10.22 -12.09 -3.32
C TRP A 125 -9.72 -13.53 -3.53
N PRO A 126 -10.54 -14.56 -3.25
CA PRO A 126 -10.14 -15.95 -3.46
C PRO A 126 -9.66 -16.26 -4.89
N ASP A 127 -10.27 -15.66 -5.90
CA ASP A 127 -10.00 -16.00 -7.31
C ASP A 127 -9.21 -14.92 -8.07
N ASN A 128 -9.20 -13.68 -7.57
CA ASN A 128 -8.62 -12.54 -8.28
C ASN A 128 -8.03 -11.49 -7.35
N PHE A 129 -7.25 -10.58 -7.90
CA PHE A 129 -6.75 -9.41 -7.20
C PHE A 129 -6.83 -8.17 -8.08
N VAL A 130 -6.82 -7.02 -7.42
CA VAL A 130 -6.66 -5.70 -8.03
C VAL A 130 -5.62 -4.94 -7.21
N GLU A 131 -4.74 -4.22 -7.90
CA GLU A 131 -3.75 -3.37 -7.26
C GLU A 131 -3.96 -1.91 -7.70
N ASN A 132 -4.05 -1.03 -6.71
CA ASN A 132 -4.27 0.39 -6.90
C ASN A 132 -3.11 1.19 -6.29
N LYS A 133 -2.65 2.23 -6.98
CA LYS A 133 -1.85 3.29 -6.39
C LYS A 133 -2.79 4.25 -5.67
N VAL A 134 -2.65 4.37 -4.35
CA VAL A 134 -3.48 5.24 -3.51
C VAL A 134 -2.60 6.33 -2.92
N THR A 135 -3.00 7.59 -3.07
CA THR A 135 -2.31 8.73 -2.43
C THR A 135 -3.15 9.21 -1.26
N VAL A 136 -2.54 9.33 -0.08
CA VAL A 136 -3.18 9.81 1.13
C VAL A 136 -2.44 11.00 1.73
N ASN A 137 -3.19 11.93 2.30
CA ASN A 137 -2.68 12.90 3.25
C ASN A 137 -2.92 12.37 4.67
N VAL A 138 -1.89 12.42 5.52
CA VAL A 138 -1.96 11.96 6.90
C VAL A 138 -1.57 13.11 7.82
N ALA A 139 -2.52 13.56 8.65
CA ALA A 139 -2.20 14.44 9.76
C ALA A 139 -1.78 13.59 10.95
N MET A 140 -0.66 13.94 11.57
CA MET A 140 -0.02 13.17 12.61
C MET A 140 0.04 13.97 13.90
N ARG A 141 -0.12 13.27 15.02
CA ARG A 141 0.13 13.79 16.36
C ARG A 141 1.01 12.80 17.12
N LYS A 142 1.98 13.32 17.87
CA LYS A 142 2.78 12.50 18.78
C LYS A 142 1.97 12.22 20.05
N ASP A 143 1.84 10.94 20.38
CA ASP A 143 1.21 10.42 21.59
C ASP A 143 2.27 9.67 22.41
N GLY A 144 2.76 10.31 23.46
CA GLY A 144 4.01 9.90 24.13
C GLY A 144 5.20 9.95 23.17
N ASP A 145 5.83 8.81 22.94
CA ASP A 145 6.97 8.69 22.02
C ASP A 145 6.57 8.23 20.61
N ILE A 146 5.30 7.95 20.37
CA ILE A 146 4.83 7.33 19.13
C ILE A 146 4.06 8.36 18.30
N TRP A 147 4.40 8.47 17.02
CA TRP A 147 3.62 9.24 16.06
C TRP A 147 2.42 8.42 15.58
N LYS A 148 1.22 8.97 15.75
CA LYS A 148 -0.05 8.34 15.35
C LYS A 148 -0.82 9.25 14.39
N ALA A 149 -1.61 8.65 13.52
CA ALA A 149 -2.49 9.39 12.62
C ALA A 149 -3.66 9.98 13.42
N GLU A 150 -3.86 11.29 13.30
CA GLU A 150 -5.05 11.99 13.79
C GLU A 150 -6.14 12.03 12.71
N THR A 151 -5.74 12.11 11.44
CA THR A 151 -6.62 11.96 10.27
C THR A 151 -5.88 11.27 9.13
N ILE A 152 -6.63 10.60 8.25
CA ILE A 152 -6.13 10.09 6.97
C ILE A 152 -7.16 10.41 5.88
N GLN A 153 -6.73 11.06 4.80
CA GLN A 153 -7.60 11.51 3.73
C GLN A 153 -7.08 10.98 2.38
N PRO A 154 -7.86 10.16 1.66
CA PRO A 154 -7.50 9.77 0.30
C PRO A 154 -7.60 11.00 -0.62
N LEU A 155 -6.59 11.18 -1.47
CA LEU A 155 -6.54 12.25 -2.46
C LEU A 155 -6.85 11.73 -3.86
N ASP A 156 -6.27 10.58 -4.22
CA ASP A 156 -6.43 9.96 -5.54
C ASP A 156 -6.19 8.44 -5.43
N SER A 157 -6.80 7.69 -6.35
CA SER A 157 -6.58 6.26 -6.51
C SER A 157 -6.59 5.90 -8.00
N VAL A 158 -5.51 5.27 -8.47
CA VAL A 158 -5.36 4.82 -9.86
C VAL A 158 -5.06 3.33 -9.88
N GLN A 159 -5.81 2.57 -10.67
CA GLN A 159 -5.56 1.14 -10.84
C GLN A 159 -4.23 0.92 -11.58
N LEU A 160 -3.34 0.15 -10.97
CA LEU A 160 -2.06 -0.24 -11.54
C LEU A 160 -2.18 -1.55 -12.33
N GLY A 161 -3.04 -2.46 -11.87
CA GLY A 161 -3.26 -3.74 -12.51
C GLY A 161 -4.24 -4.63 -11.74
N GLY A 162 -4.42 -5.84 -12.26
CA GLY A 162 -5.25 -6.86 -11.65
C GLY A 162 -5.22 -8.13 -12.47
N GLY A 163 -5.67 -9.24 -11.89
CA GLY A 163 -5.65 -10.53 -12.54
C GLY A 163 -6.15 -11.65 -11.63
N PRO A 164 -6.24 -12.88 -12.16
CA PRO A 164 -6.49 -14.05 -11.32
C PRO A 164 -5.34 -14.22 -10.31
N VAL A 165 -5.63 -14.76 -9.13
CA VAL A 165 -4.55 -15.18 -8.22
C VAL A 165 -3.87 -16.42 -8.79
N GLU A 166 -2.54 -16.47 -8.75
CA GLU A 166 -1.78 -17.63 -9.25
C GLU A 166 -2.21 -18.90 -8.50
N GLY A 167 -2.69 -19.89 -9.24
CA GLY A 167 -3.21 -21.14 -8.69
C GLY A 167 -4.73 -21.21 -8.51
N ALA A 168 -5.48 -20.12 -8.72
CA ALA A 168 -6.93 -20.22 -8.88
C ALA A 168 -7.25 -20.99 -10.16
N GLN A 169 -7.94 -22.13 -10.03
CA GLN A 169 -8.33 -22.95 -11.18
C GLN A 169 -9.27 -22.13 -12.07
N GLN A 170 -8.79 -21.76 -13.25
CA GLN A 170 -9.64 -21.22 -14.30
C GLN A 170 -10.69 -22.30 -14.63
N PRO A 171 -12.00 -22.00 -14.62
CA PRO A 171 -13.01 -22.98 -15.04
C PRO A 171 -12.61 -23.54 -16.39
N ALA A 172 -12.51 -24.86 -16.49
CA ALA A 172 -12.14 -25.51 -17.74
C ALA A 172 -13.06 -25.00 -18.86
N PRO A 173 -12.53 -24.66 -20.05
CA PRO A 173 -13.37 -24.33 -21.20
C PRO A 173 -14.43 -25.42 -21.36
N PRO A 174 -15.69 -25.06 -21.70
CA PRO A 174 -16.71 -26.06 -22.00
C PRO A 174 -16.13 -27.06 -22.99
N ALA A 175 -16.19 -28.35 -22.67
CA ALA A 175 -15.74 -29.38 -23.58
C ALA A 175 -16.49 -29.22 -24.91
N ASP A 176 -15.75 -29.23 -26.02
CA ASP A 176 -16.36 -29.26 -27.35
C ASP A 176 -17.39 -30.40 -27.40
N PRO A 177 -18.59 -30.16 -27.96
CA PRO A 177 -19.57 -31.23 -28.16
C PRO A 177 -18.89 -32.41 -28.85
N ALA A 178 -19.08 -33.61 -28.30
CA ALA A 178 -18.54 -34.84 -28.88
C ALA A 178 -18.90 -34.91 -30.38
N PRO A 179 -17.97 -35.32 -31.26
CA PRO A 179 -18.27 -35.48 -32.68
C PRO A 179 -19.46 -36.40 -32.83
N VAL A 180 -20.52 -35.90 -33.48
CA VAL A 180 -21.66 -36.72 -33.85
C VAL A 180 -21.13 -37.85 -34.75
N PRO A 181 -21.38 -39.14 -34.45
CA PRO A 181 -20.99 -40.22 -35.34
C PRO A 181 -21.51 -39.95 -36.75
N GLY A 182 -20.60 -39.80 -37.70
CA GLY A 182 -20.92 -39.47 -39.08
C GLY A 182 -21.80 -40.55 -39.70
N ASP A 183 -22.75 -40.11 -40.55
CA ASP A 183 -23.52 -40.99 -41.40
C ASP A 183 -22.59 -41.94 -42.19
N PRO A 184 -22.98 -43.21 -42.39
CA PRO A 184 -22.21 -44.16 -43.19
C PRO A 184 -21.93 -43.59 -44.58
N ALA A 185 -20.67 -43.73 -45.02
CA ALA A 185 -20.23 -43.35 -46.36
C ALA A 185 -21.14 -43.99 -47.43
N PRO A 186 -21.53 -43.26 -48.49
CA PRO A 186 -22.30 -43.83 -49.58
C PRO A 186 -21.49 -44.94 -50.26
N ALA A 187 -22.13 -46.08 -50.49
CA ALA A 187 -21.55 -47.19 -51.23
C ALA A 187 -21.14 -46.76 -52.65
N PRO A 188 -20.05 -47.32 -53.22
CA PRO A 188 -19.65 -47.01 -54.59
C PRO A 188 -20.77 -47.37 -55.58
N ALA A 189 -21.11 -46.44 -56.46
CA ALA A 189 -22.03 -46.69 -57.57
C ALA A 189 -21.36 -47.58 -58.61
N ASP A 190 -22.01 -48.69 -58.95
CA ASP A 190 -21.64 -49.59 -60.05
C ASP A 190 -21.72 -48.84 -61.40
N PRO A 191 -20.67 -48.84 -62.24
CA PRO A 191 -20.75 -48.33 -63.59
C PRO A 191 -21.21 -49.46 -64.51
N GLY A 192 -22.52 -49.56 -64.76
CA GLY A 192 -23.00 -50.52 -65.75
C GLY A 192 -24.50 -50.51 -65.96
N SER A 193 -24.95 -49.78 -66.99
CA SER A 193 -25.93 -50.24 -67.99
C SER A 193 -26.34 -49.05 -68.87
N ALA A 194 -25.63 -48.88 -69.98
CA ALA A 194 -26.18 -48.22 -71.16
C ALA A 194 -26.92 -49.29 -71.97
N GLY A 195 -28.21 -49.12 -72.26
CA GLY A 195 -28.89 -49.95 -73.25
C GLY A 195 -30.41 -49.80 -73.27
N GLY A 196 -30.91 -49.15 -74.34
CA GLY A 196 -32.24 -49.32 -74.98
C GLY A 196 -33.46 -48.88 -74.15
N GLU A 197 -34.50 -48.26 -74.71
CA GLU A 197 -34.96 -48.11 -76.09
C GLU A 197 -35.62 -46.74 -76.30
#